data_AF-A0A8T3Q260-F1
#
_entry.id   AF-A0A8T3Q260-F1
#
_cell.length_a   1.000
_cell.length_b   1.000
_cell.length_c   1.000
_cell.angle_alpha   90.00
_cell.angle_beta   90.00
_cell.angle_gamma   90.00
#
_symmetry.space_group_name_H-M   'P 1'
#
loop_
_entity.id
_entity.type
_entity.pdbx_description
1 polymer ?
#
loop_
_entity_poly.entity_id
_entity_poly.type
_entity_poly.pdbx_seq_one_letter_code
_entity_poly.pdbx_strand_id
1 'polypeptide(L)'
;MAGTMPHAIFIETDVDGRGLVGAYAAELPGCAVFAATDDEAAGSMPRRVGRFTAWLRAGGESQADFVGDNWYEVERAAASELDGTRRRAAFTLDELPPSDSEFATWLRWLELAREELASVLDASDPSSAADLLDAIERQDIAFVRELGGGAPELSADPVDRLYAARDALTDALEGAGPSHDGVRRMLRLAIADDLRAAEALRPTG
;
A
#
# COMPACT_ATOMS: atom_id res chain seq x y z
N MET A 1 18.51 -7.28 29.11
CA MET A 1 17.09 -7.06 28.80
C MET A 1 17.03 -6.36 27.47
N ALA A 2 16.59 -7.03 26.41
CA ALA A 2 16.32 -6.37 25.15
C ALA A 2 15.02 -5.57 25.36
N GLY A 3 15.12 -4.24 25.44
CA GLY A 3 13.93 -3.41 25.40
C GLY A 3 13.31 -3.58 24.01
N THR A 4 12.07 -4.03 23.94
CA THR A 4 11.31 -3.99 22.69
C THR A 4 11.17 -2.53 22.31
N MET A 5 11.87 -2.10 21.27
CA MET A 5 11.73 -0.74 20.76
C MET A 5 10.27 -0.57 20.32
N PRO A 6 9.61 0.52 20.71
CA PRO A 6 8.23 0.75 20.32
C PRO A 6 8.18 0.96 18.80
N HIS A 7 7.16 0.38 18.15
CA HIS A 7 6.99 0.45 16.71
C HIS A 7 6.13 1.66 16.33
N ALA A 8 6.57 2.37 15.30
CA ALA A 8 5.92 3.60 14.85
C ALA A 8 4.80 3.32 13.83
N ILE A 9 3.66 3.99 14.00
CA ILE A 9 2.57 4.00 13.02
C ILE A 9 2.27 5.41 12.53
N PHE A 10 1.91 5.51 11.25
CA PHE A 10 1.32 6.70 10.66
C PHE A 10 -0.19 6.55 10.56
N ILE A 11 -0.94 7.60 10.86
CA ILE A 11 -2.39 7.63 10.71
C ILE A 11 -2.78 8.56 9.56
N GLU A 12 -3.45 7.99 8.56
CA GLU A 12 -4.12 8.73 7.49
C GLU A 12 -5.62 8.78 7.76
N THR A 13 -6.19 9.97 7.89
CA THR A 13 -7.64 10.12 8.04
C THR A 13 -8.31 10.41 6.71
N ASP A 14 -9.56 9.95 6.59
CA ASP A 14 -10.44 10.18 5.44
C ASP A 14 -9.85 9.61 4.14
N VAL A 15 -9.31 8.39 4.17
CA VAL A 15 -8.66 7.74 3.01
C VAL A 15 -9.55 7.74 1.75
N ASP A 16 -10.87 7.54 1.92
CA ASP A 16 -11.83 7.39 0.82
C ASP A 16 -12.85 8.55 0.69
N GLY A 17 -12.72 9.60 1.51
CA GLY A 17 -13.70 10.71 1.55
C GLY A 17 -14.99 10.37 2.30
N ARG A 18 -15.05 9.21 2.96
CA ARG A 18 -16.20 8.72 3.72
C ARG A 18 -15.82 8.38 5.17
N GLY A 19 -14.70 8.94 5.65
CA GLY A 19 -14.22 8.76 7.03
C GLY A 19 -13.39 7.50 7.27
N LEU A 20 -12.97 6.77 6.23
CA LEU A 20 -12.06 5.64 6.40
C LEU A 20 -10.71 6.10 6.95
N VAL A 21 -10.18 5.38 7.93
CA VAL A 21 -8.86 5.64 8.54
C VAL A 21 -7.88 4.54 8.13
N GLY A 22 -6.67 4.93 7.71
CA GLY A 22 -5.56 4.03 7.44
C GLY A 22 -4.46 4.16 8.50
N ALA A 23 -4.09 3.06 9.15
CA ALA A 23 -2.88 2.98 9.98
C ALA A 23 -1.78 2.23 9.23
N TYR A 24 -0.58 2.78 9.14
CA TYR A 24 0.56 2.20 8.40
C TYR A 24 1.73 1.95 9.35
N ALA A 25 2.36 0.78 9.28
CA ALA A 25 3.63 0.56 9.96
C ALA A 25 4.76 1.31 9.26
N ALA A 26 5.46 2.20 9.97
CA ALA A 26 6.51 3.03 9.39
C ALA A 26 7.70 2.22 8.83
N GLU A 27 8.00 1.08 9.46
CA GLU A 27 9.13 0.21 9.13
C GLU A 27 8.79 -0.83 8.04
N LEU A 28 7.52 -0.98 7.67
CA LEU A 28 7.03 -2.00 6.75
C LEU A 28 6.11 -1.38 5.68
N PRO A 29 6.66 -0.88 4.56
CA PRO A 29 5.85 -0.37 3.46
C PRO A 29 4.79 -1.39 3.01
N GLY A 30 3.55 -0.93 2.87
CA GLY A 30 2.40 -1.77 2.53
C GLY A 30 1.68 -2.44 3.71
N CYS A 31 2.30 -2.49 4.89
CA CYS A 31 1.67 -3.03 6.08
C CYS A 31 0.70 -2.00 6.66
N ALA A 32 -0.58 -2.11 6.28
CA ALA A 32 -1.62 -1.17 6.68
C ALA A 32 -2.89 -1.84 7.23
N VAL A 33 -3.60 -1.17 8.13
CA VAL A 33 -4.97 -1.46 8.54
C VAL A 33 -5.88 -0.35 8.05
N PHE A 34 -7.06 -0.70 7.57
CA PHE A 34 -8.11 0.26 7.22
C PHE A 34 -9.34 0.00 8.09
N ALA A 35 -9.83 1.02 8.78
CA ALA A 35 -10.92 0.89 9.75
C ALA A 35 -11.78 2.16 9.83
N ALA A 36 -12.90 2.08 10.54
CA ALA A 36 -13.81 3.22 10.69
C ALA A 36 -13.33 4.27 11.71
N THR A 37 -12.39 3.88 12.59
CA THR A 37 -11.86 4.75 13.65
C THR A 37 -10.35 4.57 13.82
N ASP A 38 -9.71 5.61 14.36
CA ASP A 38 -8.29 5.59 14.70
C ASP A 38 -7.94 4.46 15.67
N ASP A 39 -8.73 4.30 16.73
CA ASP A 39 -8.50 3.30 17.78
C ASP A 39 -8.56 1.88 17.20
N GLU A 40 -9.50 1.62 16.29
CA GLU A 40 -9.61 0.33 15.61
C GLU A 40 -8.45 0.09 14.65
N ALA A 41 -8.05 1.12 13.87
CA ALA A 41 -6.94 1.04 12.94
C ALA A 41 -5.62 0.77 13.68
N ALA A 42 -5.30 1.59 14.68
CA ALA A 42 -4.09 1.48 15.49
C ALA A 42 -4.08 0.20 16.34
N GLY A 43 -5.18 -0.12 17.01
CA GLY A 43 -5.30 -1.31 17.86
C GLY A 43 -5.16 -2.64 17.10
N SER A 44 -5.41 -2.63 15.79
CA SER A 44 -5.28 -3.82 14.92
C SER A 44 -3.87 -4.02 14.34
N MET A 45 -2.98 -3.04 14.48
CA MET A 45 -1.62 -3.07 13.89
C MET A 45 -0.77 -4.27 14.34
N PRO A 46 -0.72 -4.68 15.63
CA PRO A 46 0.06 -5.84 16.04
C PRO A 46 -0.32 -7.10 15.26
N ARG A 47 -1.62 -7.35 15.10
CA ARG A 47 -2.14 -8.50 14.35
C ARG A 47 -1.84 -8.37 12.86
N ARG A 48 -1.98 -7.16 12.29
CA ARG A 48 -1.69 -6.90 10.88
C ARG A 48 -0.24 -7.17 10.56
N VAL A 49 0.70 -6.71 11.39
CA VAL A 49 2.14 -6.91 11.22
C VAL A 49 2.50 -8.39 11.30
N GLY A 50 1.92 -9.13 12.25
CA GLY A 50 2.10 -10.59 12.33
C GLY A 50 1.64 -11.32 11.06
N ARG A 51 0.49 -10.92 10.50
CA ARG A 51 -0.01 -11.48 9.22
C ARG A 51 0.85 -11.08 8.03
N PHE A 52 1.24 -9.81 7.95
CA PHE A 52 2.02 -9.27 6.84
C PHE A 52 3.41 -9.89 6.78
N THR A 53 4.10 -10.02 7.91
CA THR A 53 5.41 -10.69 7.96
C THR A 53 5.33 -12.19 7.67
N ALA A 54 4.25 -12.86 8.11
CA ALA A 54 4.00 -14.25 7.73
C ALA A 54 3.75 -14.40 6.22
N TRP A 55 3.00 -13.49 5.61
CA TRP A 55 2.78 -13.42 4.17
C TRP A 55 4.09 -13.19 3.41
N LEU A 56 4.93 -12.24 3.84
CA LEU A 56 6.25 -12.01 3.24
C LEU A 56 7.13 -13.28 3.30
N ARG A 57 7.17 -13.97 4.44
CA ARG A 57 7.91 -15.23 4.56
C ARG A 57 7.37 -16.34 3.67
N ALA A 58 6.06 -16.41 3.50
CA ALA A 58 5.44 -17.36 2.57
C ALA A 58 5.82 -17.07 1.11
N GLY A 59 6.01 -15.78 0.77
CA GLY A 59 6.58 -15.33 -0.50
C GLY A 59 8.11 -15.43 -0.61
N GLY A 60 8.80 -16.01 0.38
CA GLY A 60 10.25 -16.22 0.34
C GLY A 60 11.09 -15.04 0.84
N GLU A 61 10.48 -13.96 1.33
CA GLU A 61 11.18 -12.79 1.85
C GLU A 61 11.64 -13.00 3.31
N SER A 62 12.88 -12.59 3.61
CA SER A 62 13.43 -12.65 4.96
C SER A 62 12.98 -11.44 5.78
N GLN A 63 12.08 -11.63 6.73
CA GLN A 63 11.62 -10.56 7.63
C GLN A 63 11.90 -10.86 9.09
N ALA A 64 12.34 -9.83 9.81
CA ALA A 64 12.50 -9.87 11.25
C ALA A 64 11.17 -10.23 11.95
N ASP A 65 11.28 -10.85 13.12
CA ASP A 65 10.13 -11.00 14.01
C ASP A 65 9.87 -9.67 14.71
N PHE A 66 8.66 -9.15 14.55
CA PHE A 66 8.17 -8.00 15.30
C PHE A 66 7.57 -8.52 16.60
N VAL A 67 8.25 -8.25 17.72
CA VAL A 67 7.87 -8.73 19.04
C VAL A 67 7.43 -7.55 19.90
N GLY A 68 6.14 -7.52 20.24
CA GLY A 68 5.59 -6.58 21.21
C GLY A 68 4.35 -5.83 20.71
N ASP A 69 3.56 -5.37 21.68
CA ASP A 69 2.30 -4.66 21.44
C ASP A 69 2.45 -3.13 21.56
N ASN A 70 3.69 -2.64 21.68
CA ASN A 70 3.99 -1.23 21.85
C ASN A 70 4.03 -0.51 20.50
N TRP A 71 2.84 -0.23 19.96
CA TRP A 71 2.67 0.57 18.74
C TRP A 71 2.17 1.96 19.11
N TYR A 72 2.76 3.00 18.53
CA TYR A 72 2.39 4.39 18.83
C TYR A 72 2.36 5.24 17.56
N GLU A 73 1.38 6.13 17.51
CA GLU A 73 1.25 7.13 16.46
C GLU A 73 2.42 8.11 16.54
N VAL A 74 3.15 8.24 15.43
CA VAL A 74 4.25 9.22 15.31
C VAL A 74 3.87 10.40 14.43
N GLU A 75 2.92 10.22 13.53
CA GLU A 75 2.47 11.25 12.61
C GLU A 75 1.04 10.99 12.15
N ARG A 76 0.32 12.08 11.89
CA ARG A 76 -1.06 12.05 11.41
C ARG A 76 -1.27 13.11 10.35
N ALA A 77 -1.93 12.70 9.28
CA ALA A 77 -2.30 13.57 8.18
C ALA A 77 -3.64 13.14 7.58
N ALA A 78 -4.39 14.08 7.01
CA ALA A 78 -5.59 13.75 6.25
C ALA A 78 -5.23 13.58 4.77
N ALA A 79 -5.93 12.68 4.08
CA ALA A 79 -5.97 12.74 2.62
C ALA A 79 -6.51 14.12 2.19
N SER A 80 -5.92 14.68 1.14
CA SER A 80 -6.22 16.04 0.68
C SER A 80 -6.89 16.01 -0.69
N GLU A 81 -7.73 16.99 -1.00
CA GLU A 81 -8.21 17.20 -2.37
C GLU A 81 -7.36 18.26 -3.07
N LEU A 82 -6.83 17.91 -4.24
CA LEU A 82 -6.16 18.85 -5.14
C LEU A 82 -6.72 18.69 -6.56
N ASP A 83 -7.15 19.80 -7.17
CA ASP A 83 -7.73 19.83 -8.52
C ASP A 83 -8.90 18.84 -8.71
N GLY A 84 -9.73 18.70 -7.67
CA GLY A 84 -10.87 17.77 -7.67
C GLY A 84 -10.48 16.29 -7.59
N THR A 85 -9.20 15.98 -7.37
CA THR A 85 -8.71 14.62 -7.18
C THR A 85 -8.24 14.41 -5.75
N ARG A 86 -8.73 13.34 -5.11
CA ARG A 86 -8.28 12.95 -3.78
C ARG A 86 -6.85 12.41 -3.85
N ARG A 87 -5.97 12.93 -3.01
CA ARG A 87 -4.58 12.52 -2.86
C ARG A 87 -4.35 11.96 -1.47
N ARG A 88 -3.74 10.78 -1.41
CA ARG A 88 -3.34 10.14 -0.16
C ARG A 88 -2.31 10.97 0.59
N ALA A 89 -2.33 10.91 1.91
CA ALA A 89 -1.36 11.62 2.75
C ALA A 89 0.09 11.20 2.42
N ALA A 90 0.98 12.18 2.50
CA ALA A 90 2.42 11.97 2.58
C ALA A 90 2.85 12.19 4.04
N PHE A 91 3.75 11.34 4.53
CA PHE A 91 4.32 11.46 5.87
C PHE A 91 5.79 11.87 5.79
N THR A 92 6.35 12.38 6.88
CA THR A 92 7.75 12.85 6.91
C THR A 92 8.73 11.77 6.46
N LEU A 93 8.49 10.49 6.81
CA LEU A 93 9.35 9.39 6.37
C LEU A 93 9.27 9.15 4.85
N ASP A 94 8.14 9.45 4.21
CA ASP A 94 7.94 9.30 2.76
C ASP A 94 8.86 10.23 1.95
N GLU A 95 9.33 11.33 2.55
CA GLU A 95 10.25 12.29 1.92
C GLU A 95 11.69 11.79 1.91
N LEU A 96 12.00 10.72 2.67
CA LEU A 96 13.33 10.15 2.72
C LEU A 96 13.47 9.04 1.68
N PRO A 97 14.38 9.19 0.69
CA PRO A 97 14.58 8.16 -0.33
C PRO A 97 15.06 6.87 0.34
N PRO A 98 14.58 5.70 -0.11
CA PRO A 98 15.14 4.43 0.32
C PRO A 98 16.58 4.25 -0.12
N SER A 99 17.30 3.37 0.56
CA SER A 99 18.51 2.77 0.00
C SER A 99 18.19 1.87 -1.20
N ASP A 100 19.16 1.63 -2.06
CA ASP A 100 19.00 0.73 -3.22
C ASP A 100 18.50 -0.67 -2.82
N SER A 101 19.00 -1.19 -1.68
CA SER A 101 18.58 -2.50 -1.16
C SER A 101 17.14 -2.52 -0.63
N GLU A 102 16.71 -1.44 0.02
CA GLU A 102 15.31 -1.30 0.47
C GLU A 102 14.39 -1.19 -0.74
N PHE A 103 14.72 -0.34 -1.70
CA PHE A 103 13.95 -0.15 -2.92
C PHE A 103 13.78 -1.46 -3.71
N ALA A 104 14.87 -2.17 -3.96
CA ALA A 104 14.81 -3.47 -4.63
C ALA A 104 13.97 -4.50 -3.85
N THR A 105 13.97 -4.42 -2.52
CA THR A 105 13.15 -5.28 -1.66
C THR A 105 11.68 -4.94 -1.75
N TRP A 106 11.33 -3.66 -1.72
CA TRP A 106 9.94 -3.22 -1.81
C TRP A 106 9.34 -3.40 -3.19
N LEU A 107 10.14 -3.37 -4.26
CA LEU A 107 9.68 -3.78 -5.59
C LEU A 107 9.26 -5.25 -5.62
N ARG A 108 10.03 -6.15 -4.98
CA ARG A 108 9.62 -7.56 -4.84
C ARG A 108 8.35 -7.70 -4.00
N TRP A 109 8.18 -6.88 -2.96
CA TRP A 109 6.95 -6.91 -2.16
C TRP A 109 5.74 -6.39 -2.95
N LEU A 110 5.94 -5.40 -3.83
CA LEU A 110 4.92 -4.94 -4.76
C LEU A 110 4.52 -6.03 -5.75
N GLU A 111 5.50 -6.74 -6.32
CA GLU A 111 5.24 -7.91 -7.18
C GLU A 111 4.41 -8.98 -6.45
N LEU A 112 4.82 -9.37 -5.24
CA LEU A 112 4.07 -10.33 -4.41
C LEU A 112 2.64 -9.85 -4.12
N ALA A 113 2.43 -8.57 -3.81
CA ALA A 113 1.11 -8.04 -3.51
C ALA A 113 0.19 -8.08 -4.74
N ARG A 114 0.76 -7.83 -5.93
CA ARG A 114 0.05 -7.91 -7.20
C ARG A 114 -0.30 -9.34 -7.59
N GLU A 115 0.62 -10.28 -7.39
CA GLU A 115 0.36 -11.71 -7.58
C GLU A 115 -0.77 -12.20 -6.67
N GLU A 116 -0.77 -11.79 -5.40
CA GLU A 116 -1.82 -12.12 -4.44
C GLU A 116 -3.18 -11.60 -4.92
N LEU A 117 -3.25 -10.34 -5.34
CA LEU A 117 -4.49 -9.77 -5.84
C LEU A 117 -4.94 -10.41 -7.16
N ALA A 118 -4.02 -10.69 -8.08
CA ALA A 118 -4.33 -11.41 -9.32
C ALA A 118 -4.93 -12.78 -9.03
N SER A 119 -4.31 -13.55 -8.11
CA SER A 119 -4.83 -14.85 -7.71
C SER A 119 -6.23 -14.79 -7.10
N VAL A 120 -6.54 -13.73 -6.34
CA VAL A 120 -7.88 -13.56 -5.76
C VAL A 120 -8.90 -13.09 -6.80
N LEU A 121 -8.51 -12.20 -7.72
CA LEU A 121 -9.35 -11.77 -8.83
C LEU A 121 -9.77 -12.94 -9.74
N ASP A 122 -8.85 -13.86 -10.01
CA ASP A 122 -9.13 -15.07 -10.81
C ASP A 122 -10.13 -16.01 -10.11
N ALA A 123 -10.19 -15.96 -8.78
CA ALA A 123 -11.02 -16.85 -7.96
C ALA A 123 -12.35 -16.22 -7.49
N SER A 124 -12.56 -14.92 -7.74
CA SER A 124 -13.65 -14.14 -7.12
C SER A 124 -14.38 -13.27 -8.14
N ASP A 125 -15.51 -12.67 -7.74
CA ASP A 125 -16.22 -11.69 -8.57
C ASP A 125 -15.64 -10.28 -8.34
N PRO A 126 -14.96 -9.67 -9.33
CA PRO A 126 -14.35 -8.34 -9.19
C PRO A 126 -15.36 -7.23 -8.87
N SER A 127 -16.63 -7.42 -9.22
CA SER A 127 -17.67 -6.40 -9.00
C SER A 127 -17.91 -6.09 -7.52
N SER A 128 -17.58 -7.02 -6.63
CA SER A 128 -17.68 -6.84 -5.18
C SER A 128 -16.69 -5.82 -4.62
N ALA A 129 -15.62 -5.50 -5.34
CA ALA A 129 -14.62 -4.50 -4.96
C ALA A 129 -14.42 -3.40 -6.03
N ALA A 130 -15.37 -3.22 -6.95
CA ALA A 130 -15.23 -2.34 -8.11
C ALA A 130 -14.75 -0.91 -7.76
N ASP A 131 -15.38 -0.25 -6.78
CA ASP A 131 -15.00 1.10 -6.35
C ASP A 131 -13.54 1.17 -5.86
N LEU A 132 -13.06 0.11 -5.20
CA LEU A 132 -11.70 0.03 -4.69
C LEU A 132 -10.70 -0.21 -5.83
N LEU A 133 -11.02 -1.12 -6.76
CA LEU A 133 -10.18 -1.40 -7.93
C LEU A 133 -10.05 -0.16 -8.83
N ASP A 134 -11.14 0.57 -9.06
CA ASP A 134 -11.15 1.84 -9.81
C ASP A 134 -10.37 2.95 -9.08
N ALA A 135 -10.31 2.93 -7.74
CA ALA A 135 -9.50 3.86 -6.97
C ALA A 135 -8.00 3.54 -7.11
N ILE A 136 -7.64 2.26 -7.08
CA ILE A 136 -6.26 1.79 -7.31
C ILE A 136 -5.79 2.16 -8.71
N GLU A 137 -6.58 1.84 -9.74
CA GLU A 137 -6.26 2.18 -11.14
C GLU A 137 -5.93 3.68 -11.29
N ARG A 138 -6.79 4.54 -10.75
CA ARG A 138 -6.59 6.01 -10.82
C ARG A 138 -5.36 6.48 -10.06
N GLN A 139 -5.06 5.86 -8.92
CA GLN A 139 -3.88 6.19 -8.13
C GLN A 139 -2.59 5.77 -8.83
N ASP A 140 -2.55 4.57 -9.39
CA ASP A 140 -1.39 4.06 -10.13
C ASP A 140 -1.10 4.93 -11.36
N ILE A 141 -2.12 5.30 -12.12
CA ILE A 141 -1.98 6.23 -13.26
C ILE A 141 -1.46 7.60 -12.79
N ALA A 142 -1.90 8.08 -11.62
CA ALA A 142 -1.40 9.35 -11.07
C ALA A 142 0.09 9.25 -10.70
N PHE A 143 0.51 8.14 -10.09
CA PHE A 143 1.92 7.89 -9.78
C PHE A 143 2.79 7.74 -11.03
N VAL A 144 2.31 7.04 -12.07
CA VAL A 144 3.01 6.95 -13.36
C VAL A 144 3.30 8.35 -13.91
N ARG A 145 2.32 9.25 -13.87
CA ARG A 145 2.49 10.64 -14.32
C ARG A 145 3.46 11.42 -13.44
N GLU A 146 3.42 11.22 -12.12
CA GLU A 146 4.32 11.86 -11.15
C GLU A 146 5.78 11.45 -11.38
N LEU A 147 6.01 10.18 -11.76
CA LEU A 147 7.32 9.64 -12.13
C LEU A 147 7.77 10.02 -13.55
N GLY A 148 6.96 10.79 -14.29
CA GLY A 148 7.25 11.19 -15.67
C GLY A 148 7.07 10.06 -16.70
N GLY A 149 6.39 8.97 -16.32
CA GLY A 149 6.06 7.85 -17.20
C GLY A 149 4.98 8.20 -18.24
N GLY A 150 4.95 7.42 -19.33
CA GLY A 150 3.92 7.51 -20.35
C GLY A 150 2.57 7.00 -19.85
N ALA A 151 1.47 7.60 -20.31
CA ALA A 151 0.14 7.08 -19.99
C ALA A 151 -0.05 5.68 -20.63
N PRO A 152 -0.50 4.67 -19.86
CA PRO A 152 -0.75 3.35 -20.41
C PRO A 152 -1.92 3.36 -21.40
N GLU A 153 -1.90 2.42 -22.34
CA GLU A 153 -3.08 2.11 -23.15
C GLU A 153 -4.08 1.33 -22.31
N LEU A 154 -5.29 1.87 -22.14
CA LEU A 154 -6.31 1.30 -21.27
C LEU A 154 -7.36 0.51 -22.08
N SER A 155 -7.62 -0.73 -21.65
CA SER A 155 -8.73 -1.56 -22.14
C SER A 155 -10.10 -0.96 -21.79
N ALA A 156 -11.17 -1.45 -22.41
CA ALA A 156 -12.52 -1.19 -21.92
C ALA A 156 -12.90 -2.09 -20.73
N ASP A 157 -12.22 -3.24 -20.59
CA ASP A 157 -12.41 -4.17 -19.49
C ASP A 157 -11.73 -3.65 -18.20
N PRO A 158 -12.46 -3.53 -17.07
CA PRO A 158 -11.90 -2.97 -15.83
C PRO A 158 -10.71 -3.73 -15.26
N VAL A 159 -10.68 -5.06 -15.41
CA VAL A 159 -9.59 -5.89 -14.88
C VAL A 159 -8.35 -5.72 -15.74
N ASP A 160 -8.50 -5.72 -17.07
CA ASP A 160 -7.40 -5.45 -17.98
C ASP A 160 -6.81 -4.04 -17.78
N ARG A 161 -7.66 -3.02 -17.54
CA ARG A 161 -7.19 -1.66 -17.24
C ARG A 161 -6.34 -1.61 -15.96
N LEU A 162 -6.80 -2.30 -14.92
CA LEU A 162 -6.08 -2.38 -13.65
C LEU A 162 -4.70 -3.02 -13.83
N TYR A 163 -4.60 -4.10 -14.60
CA TYR A 163 -3.31 -4.71 -14.93
C TYR A 163 -2.41 -3.76 -15.74
N ALA A 164 -2.95 -3.07 -16.75
CA ALA A 164 -2.19 -2.11 -17.53
C ALA A 164 -1.66 -0.93 -16.68
N ALA A 165 -2.46 -0.43 -15.74
CA ALA A 165 -2.03 0.63 -14.81
C ALA A 165 -0.91 0.15 -13.88
N ARG A 166 -1.02 -1.07 -13.36
CA ARG A 166 -0.02 -1.69 -12.50
C ARG A 166 1.31 -1.88 -13.22
N ASP A 167 1.28 -2.51 -14.40
CA ASP A 167 2.50 -2.76 -15.18
C ASP A 167 3.22 -1.44 -15.47
N ALA A 168 2.48 -0.42 -15.92
CA ALA A 168 3.04 0.91 -16.12
C ALA A 168 3.63 1.53 -14.85
N LEU A 169 3.02 1.32 -13.68
CA LEU A 169 3.57 1.80 -12.40
C LEU A 169 4.88 1.07 -12.04
N THR A 170 4.98 -0.24 -12.25
CA THR A 170 6.25 -0.95 -11.98
C THR A 170 7.35 -0.46 -12.90
N ASP A 171 7.08 -0.36 -14.20
CA ASP A 171 8.05 0.15 -15.17
C ASP A 171 8.50 1.57 -14.82
N ALA A 172 7.57 2.44 -14.42
CA ALA A 172 7.86 3.81 -14.01
C ALA A 172 8.71 3.87 -12.72
N LEU A 173 8.40 3.04 -11.73
CA LEU A 173 9.18 2.95 -10.49
C LEU A 173 10.61 2.48 -10.77
N GLU A 174 10.77 1.41 -11.56
CA GLU A 174 12.08 0.88 -11.95
C GLU A 174 12.90 1.91 -12.73
N GLY A 175 12.26 2.64 -13.66
CA GLY A 175 12.91 3.69 -14.44
C GLY A 175 13.33 4.91 -13.61
N ALA A 176 12.54 5.29 -12.61
CA ALA A 176 12.82 6.42 -11.72
C ALA A 176 13.90 6.10 -10.68
N GLY A 177 13.89 4.88 -10.13
CA GLY A 177 14.86 4.39 -9.16
C GLY A 177 14.69 4.95 -7.73
N PRO A 178 15.57 4.53 -6.80
CA PRO A 178 15.41 4.77 -5.35
C PRO A 178 15.53 6.25 -4.94
N SER A 179 16.21 7.07 -5.73
CA SER A 179 16.47 8.47 -5.41
C SER A 179 15.37 9.43 -5.83
N HIS A 180 14.32 8.94 -6.50
CA HIS A 180 13.22 9.80 -6.92
C HIS A 180 12.32 10.17 -5.73
N ASP A 181 12.00 11.45 -5.63
CA ASP A 181 11.15 11.99 -4.58
C ASP A 181 9.80 11.25 -4.55
N GLY A 182 9.35 10.86 -3.35
CA GLY A 182 8.04 10.22 -3.16
C GLY A 182 7.97 8.73 -3.48
N VAL A 183 9.03 8.08 -3.98
CA VAL A 183 9.00 6.63 -4.31
C VAL A 183 8.61 5.76 -3.12
N ARG A 184 9.07 6.11 -1.91
CA ARG A 184 8.67 5.40 -0.68
C ARG A 184 7.16 5.45 -0.46
N ARG A 185 6.54 6.62 -0.64
CA ARG A 185 5.08 6.80 -0.54
C ARG A 185 4.35 5.94 -1.55
N MET A 186 4.80 5.97 -2.80
CA MET A 186 4.15 5.23 -3.89
C MET A 186 4.18 3.71 -3.61
N LEU A 187 5.33 3.17 -3.22
CA LEU A 187 5.48 1.76 -2.84
C LEU A 187 4.62 1.40 -1.62
N ARG A 188 4.65 2.23 -0.56
CA ARG A 188 3.82 2.02 0.64
C ARG A 188 2.34 1.92 0.28
N LEU A 189 1.84 2.82 -0.56
CA LEU A 189 0.44 2.91 -0.92
C LEU A 189 0.03 1.80 -1.89
N ALA A 190 0.79 1.56 -2.95
CA ALA A 190 0.48 0.52 -3.93
C ALA A 190 0.40 -0.87 -3.29
N ILE A 191 1.40 -1.25 -2.46
CA ILE A 191 1.40 -2.53 -1.74
C ILE A 191 0.20 -2.61 -0.79
N ALA A 192 -0.09 -1.53 -0.04
CA ALA A 192 -1.18 -1.52 0.92
C ALA A 192 -2.55 -1.67 0.25
N ASP A 193 -2.76 -0.99 -0.87
CA ASP A 193 -4.03 -1.00 -1.57
C ASP A 193 -4.27 -2.32 -2.32
N ASP A 194 -3.22 -2.93 -2.91
CA ASP A 194 -3.33 -4.25 -3.54
C ASP A 194 -3.71 -5.33 -2.51
N LEU A 195 -3.04 -5.34 -1.34
CA LEU A 195 -3.37 -6.29 -0.27
C LEU A 195 -4.77 -6.03 0.32
N ARG A 196 -5.19 -4.77 0.43
CA ARG A 196 -6.54 -4.41 0.87
C ARG A 196 -7.59 -4.92 -0.11
N ALA A 197 -7.37 -4.75 -1.42
CA ALA A 197 -8.27 -5.25 -2.44
C ALA A 197 -8.34 -6.78 -2.44
N ALA A 198 -7.20 -7.46 -2.28
CA ALA A 198 -7.18 -8.92 -2.16
C ALA A 198 -7.99 -9.38 -0.94
N GLU A 199 -7.88 -8.68 0.20
CA GLU A 199 -8.67 -8.98 1.40
C GLU A 199 -10.16 -8.71 1.22
N ALA A 200 -10.54 -7.65 0.52
CA ALA A 200 -11.95 -7.32 0.26
C ALA A 200 -12.63 -8.32 -0.68
N LEU A 201 -11.87 -8.92 -1.61
CA LEU A 201 -12.38 -9.90 -2.56
C LEU A 201 -12.47 -11.32 -1.98
N ARG A 202 -11.68 -11.64 -0.95
CA ARG A 202 -11.74 -12.96 -0.31
C ARG A 202 -13.11 -13.16 0.35
N PRO A 203 -13.75 -14.32 0.16
CA PRO A 203 -15.00 -14.62 0.83
C PRO A 203 -14.79 -14.58 2.35
N THR A 204 -15.65 -13.84 3.06
CA THR A 204 -15.73 -13.92 4.51
C THR A 204 -16.16 -15.34 4.88
N GLY A 205 -15.21 -16.16 5.30
CA GLY A 205 -15.46 -17.51 5.83
C GLY A 205 -16.30 -17.51 7.10
#